data_AF-A0A4Y1ZBW5-F1
#
_entry.id   AF-A0A4Y1ZBW5-F1
#
_cell.length_a   1.000
_cell.length_b   1.000
_cell.length_c   1.000
_cell.angle_alpha   90.00
_cell.angle_beta   90.00
_cell.angle_gamma   90.00
#
_symmetry.space_group_name_H-M   'P 1'
#
loop_
_entity.id
_entity.type
_entity.pdbx_description
1 polymer ?
#
loop_
_entity_poly.entity_id
_entity_poly.type
_entity_poly.pdbx_seq_one_letter_code
_entity_poly.pdbx_strand_id
1 'polypeptide(L)'
;MEQVVKDFYDYSKIFADLLSAVTPNQKVNALMQEINELRVNVAYPFLVQTYHDFDNKVINQEQLITIYRLVESYVFRRAVVGIPTNSLNKTFATLNAKIDKAHYLDSFCYELLQLDSYKRFPSDEEFERELKIKDIYNFQRSKYLLSKLENFDTKEIIDLNKYSIEHIMPQTLNEKWKEILGPDWKTIHSQYLNRLGNLTLTRYNSELSNQEFEGKRKMKNGFIYSPIRLNRMLAEVEQWDSSAIDRRGNLLSRRTLNIWQYPSVSPDYCEQREETVDNVSYTIEDYEFRSKPNLELFTSIQDYLINLNAGITVKYNKHYVVFRFRSNLTSVMFTKEGISVNINASVDELTDPKGLLRDLRGIGHWATGESEIKIFSPAQLDDVYQLIHQAYAIQMEI
;
A
#
# COMPACT_ATOMS: atom_id res chain seq x y z
N MET A 1 -1.88 20.36 -38.03
CA MET A 1 -1.00 19.26 -38.45
C MET A 1 0.40 19.45 -37.87
N GLU A 2 1.00 20.64 -38.02
CA GLU A 2 2.33 20.97 -37.48
C GLU A 2 2.46 20.78 -35.95
N GLN A 3 1.48 21.28 -35.16
CA GLN A 3 1.49 21.10 -33.70
C GLN A 3 1.47 19.62 -33.28
N VAL A 4 0.64 18.80 -33.93
CA VAL A 4 0.52 17.36 -33.62
C VAL A 4 1.83 16.63 -33.95
N VAL A 5 2.50 17.01 -35.04
CA VAL A 5 3.80 16.43 -35.42
C VAL A 5 4.88 16.83 -34.41
N LYS A 6 4.87 18.08 -33.94
CA LYS A 6 5.78 18.56 -32.90
C LYS A 6 5.56 17.80 -31.59
N ASP A 7 4.32 17.70 -31.13
CA ASP A 7 3.98 16.96 -29.92
C ASP A 7 4.45 15.50 -30.05
N PHE A 8 4.13 14.83 -31.16
CA PHE A 8 4.58 13.45 -31.39
C PHE A 8 6.11 13.30 -31.32
N TYR A 9 6.86 14.23 -31.90
CA TYR A 9 8.31 14.26 -31.82
C TYR A 9 8.79 14.40 -30.36
N ASP A 10 8.26 15.36 -29.62
CA ASP A 10 8.63 15.62 -28.22
C ASP A 10 8.34 14.40 -27.32
N TYR A 11 7.14 13.82 -27.42
CA TYR A 11 6.76 12.60 -26.70
C TYR A 11 7.63 11.40 -27.09
N SER A 12 8.01 11.26 -28.36
CA SER A 12 8.87 10.15 -28.81
C SER A 12 10.29 10.23 -28.24
N LYS A 13 10.84 11.45 -28.13
CA LYS A 13 12.15 11.70 -27.54
C LYS A 13 12.14 11.36 -26.05
N ILE A 14 11.15 11.87 -25.32
CA ILE A 14 10.99 11.59 -23.88
C ILE A 14 10.82 10.09 -23.63
N PHE A 15 10.07 9.40 -24.49
CA PHE A 15 9.91 7.95 -24.40
C PHE A 15 11.25 7.20 -24.61
N ALA A 16 12.06 7.63 -25.58
CA ALA A 16 13.39 7.06 -25.79
C ALA A 16 14.33 7.32 -24.60
N ASP A 17 14.29 8.53 -24.04
CA ASP A 17 15.05 8.92 -22.85
C ASP A 17 14.62 8.09 -21.62
N LEU A 18 13.32 7.85 -21.44
CA LEU A 18 12.78 6.99 -20.39
C LEU A 18 13.25 5.54 -20.53
N LEU A 19 13.23 4.97 -21.74
CA LEU A 19 13.67 3.59 -21.99
C LEU A 19 15.18 3.41 -21.79
N SER A 20 15.97 4.40 -22.21
CA SER A 20 17.43 4.37 -22.08
C SER A 20 17.92 4.86 -20.71
N ALA A 21 17.05 5.48 -19.92
CA ALA A 21 17.38 6.19 -18.69
C ALA A 21 18.47 7.27 -18.90
N VAL A 22 18.37 8.01 -20.01
CA VAL A 22 19.34 9.05 -20.40
C VAL A 22 18.65 10.39 -20.57
N THR A 23 18.92 11.30 -19.65
CA THR A 23 18.56 12.71 -19.68
C THR A 23 19.75 13.55 -19.19
N PRO A 24 19.72 14.89 -19.34
CA PRO A 24 20.71 15.76 -18.70
C PRO A 24 20.73 15.67 -17.16
N ASN A 25 19.70 15.07 -16.54
CA ASN A 25 19.55 14.99 -15.10
C ASN A 25 19.87 13.60 -14.55
N GLN A 26 21.04 13.47 -13.91
CA GLN A 26 21.50 12.19 -13.34
C GLN A 26 20.55 11.61 -12.28
N LYS A 27 19.85 12.44 -11.50
CA LYS A 27 18.89 11.95 -10.49
C LYS A 27 17.66 11.33 -11.16
N VAL A 28 17.20 11.92 -12.25
CA VAL A 28 16.07 11.39 -13.02
C VAL A 28 16.47 10.12 -13.78
N ASN A 29 17.69 10.07 -14.31
CA ASN A 29 18.24 8.86 -14.96
C ASN A 29 18.23 7.67 -14.00
N ALA A 30 18.72 7.86 -12.76
CA ALA A 30 18.69 6.81 -11.75
C ALA A 30 17.26 6.30 -11.49
N LEU A 31 16.27 7.19 -11.35
CA LEU A 31 14.87 6.80 -11.14
C LEU A 31 14.28 6.08 -12.36
N MET A 32 14.57 6.54 -13.57
CA MET A 32 14.12 5.88 -14.80
C MET A 32 14.70 4.46 -14.92
N GLN A 33 15.98 4.29 -14.56
CA GLN A 33 16.61 2.97 -14.49
C GLN A 33 15.89 2.06 -13.49
N GLU A 34 15.59 2.56 -12.28
CA GLU A 34 14.88 1.80 -11.25
C GLU A 34 13.46 1.40 -11.70
N ILE A 35 12.74 2.32 -12.34
CA ILE A 35 11.41 2.07 -12.94
C ILE A 35 11.50 0.97 -14.02
N ASN A 36 12.53 1.00 -14.86
CA ASN A 36 12.76 0.01 -15.90
C ASN A 36 13.12 -1.36 -15.32
N GLU A 37 13.96 -1.40 -14.29
CA GLU A 37 14.31 -2.62 -13.54
C GLU A 37 13.07 -3.26 -12.89
N LEU A 38 12.17 -2.43 -12.33
CA LEU A 38 10.90 -2.86 -11.76
C LEU A 38 9.86 -3.30 -12.81
N ARG A 39 10.10 -3.00 -14.09
CA ARG A 39 9.23 -3.28 -15.26
C ARG A 39 7.86 -2.65 -15.15
N VAL A 40 7.82 -1.35 -14.85
CA VAL A 40 6.57 -0.57 -14.70
C VAL A 40 6.05 -0.04 -16.05
N ASN A 41 6.15 -0.84 -17.12
CA ASN A 41 5.89 -0.39 -18.50
C ASN A 41 4.48 0.17 -18.69
N VAL A 42 3.51 -0.32 -17.93
CA VAL A 42 2.11 0.14 -17.94
C VAL A 42 1.93 1.58 -17.46
N ALA A 43 2.91 2.15 -16.76
CA ALA A 43 2.88 3.56 -16.36
C ALA A 43 3.59 4.49 -17.35
N TYR A 44 4.26 3.96 -18.39
CA TYR A 44 5.03 4.78 -19.32
C TYR A 44 4.23 5.93 -19.94
N PRO A 45 2.97 5.76 -20.39
CA PRO A 45 2.19 6.88 -20.91
C PRO A 45 2.09 8.04 -19.91
N PHE A 46 1.87 7.73 -18.63
CA PHE A 46 1.79 8.70 -17.56
C PHE A 46 3.16 9.33 -17.24
N LEU A 47 4.23 8.53 -17.20
CA LEU A 47 5.58 9.00 -16.90
C LEU A 47 6.11 9.94 -17.99
N VAL A 48 5.90 9.59 -19.26
CA VAL A 48 6.28 10.44 -20.41
C VAL A 48 5.52 11.75 -20.37
N GLN A 49 4.22 11.72 -20.10
CA GLN A 49 3.42 12.93 -19.96
C GLN A 49 3.88 13.81 -18.81
N THR A 50 4.18 13.23 -17.65
CA THR A 50 4.66 13.98 -16.50
C THR A 50 6.04 14.60 -16.77
N TYR A 51 6.90 13.92 -17.52
CA TYR A 51 8.19 14.47 -17.94
C TYR A 51 8.02 15.60 -18.98
N HIS A 52 7.08 15.47 -19.91
CA HIS A 52 6.73 16.55 -20.83
C HIS A 52 6.26 17.81 -20.08
N ASP A 53 5.48 17.65 -19.01
CA ASP A 53 5.06 18.75 -18.15
C ASP A 53 6.26 19.37 -17.38
N PHE A 54 7.26 18.57 -17.01
CA PHE A 54 8.52 19.06 -16.46
C PHE A 54 9.35 19.87 -17.48
N ASP A 55 9.48 19.38 -18.72
CA ASP A 55 10.19 20.09 -19.80
C ASP A 55 9.55 21.45 -20.07
N ASN A 56 8.22 21.51 -20.04
CA ASN A 56 7.43 22.73 -20.20
C ASN A 56 7.28 23.58 -18.93
N LYS A 57 8.01 23.25 -17.85
CA LYS A 57 8.04 24.01 -16.59
C LYS A 57 6.70 24.10 -15.84
N VAL A 58 5.77 23.18 -16.11
CA VAL A 58 4.53 23.03 -15.34
C VAL A 58 4.83 22.48 -13.95
N ILE A 59 5.80 21.57 -13.85
CA ILE A 59 6.31 21.05 -12.59
C ILE A 59 7.82 21.25 -12.48
N ASN A 60 8.32 21.31 -11.25
CA ASN A 60 9.75 21.35 -10.99
C ASN A 60 10.35 19.93 -10.87
N GLN A 61 11.68 19.88 -10.74
CA GLN A 61 12.42 18.62 -10.66
C GLN A 61 12.05 17.79 -9.42
N GLU A 62 11.80 18.43 -8.27
CA GLU A 62 11.46 17.72 -7.03
C GLU A 62 10.09 17.06 -7.15
N GLN A 63 9.11 17.75 -7.72
CA GLN A 63 7.80 17.19 -8.01
C GLN A 63 7.89 16.00 -8.97
N LEU A 64 8.66 16.11 -10.07
CA LEU A 64 8.89 15.00 -11.01
C LEU A 64 9.46 13.77 -10.29
N ILE A 65 10.50 13.97 -9.47
CA ILE A 65 11.14 12.91 -8.69
C ILE A 65 10.15 12.26 -7.74
N THR A 66 9.37 13.05 -7.00
CA THR A 66 8.37 12.55 -6.05
C THR A 66 7.27 11.75 -6.76
N ILE A 67 6.76 12.24 -7.90
CA ILE A 67 5.76 11.53 -8.69
C ILE A 67 6.30 10.18 -9.17
N TYR A 68 7.51 10.15 -9.73
CA TYR A 68 8.14 8.91 -10.20
C TYR A 68 8.33 7.90 -9.06
N ARG A 69 8.77 8.37 -7.89
CA ARG A 69 8.91 7.53 -6.67
C ARG A 69 7.57 6.99 -6.18
N LEU A 70 6.50 7.78 -6.24
CA LEU A 70 5.16 7.33 -5.85
C LEU A 70 4.58 6.32 -6.85
N VAL A 71 4.84 6.48 -8.15
CA VAL A 71 4.51 5.46 -9.17
C VAL A 71 5.24 4.14 -8.90
N GLU A 72 6.54 4.22 -8.62
CA GLU A 72 7.37 3.07 -8.23
C GLU A 72 6.80 2.40 -6.96
N SER A 73 6.55 3.20 -5.91
CA SER A 73 5.99 2.77 -4.63
C SER A 73 4.65 2.05 -4.81
N TYR A 74 3.72 2.67 -5.54
CA TYR A 74 2.41 2.09 -5.83
C TYR A 74 2.52 0.70 -6.46
N VAL A 75 3.36 0.57 -7.49
CA VAL A 75 3.51 -0.69 -8.23
C VAL A 75 4.27 -1.72 -7.42
N PHE A 76 5.27 -1.31 -6.63
CA PHE A 76 6.03 -2.21 -5.78
C PHE A 76 5.20 -2.75 -4.61
N ARG A 77 4.53 -1.86 -3.86
CA ARG A 77 3.64 -2.21 -2.74
C ARG A 77 2.54 -3.18 -3.17
N ARG A 78 1.89 -2.90 -4.32
CA ARG A 78 0.87 -3.81 -4.88
C ARG A 78 1.40 -5.21 -5.16
N ALA A 79 2.62 -5.33 -5.68
CA ALA A 79 3.21 -6.65 -5.94
C ALA A 79 3.59 -7.40 -4.66
N VAL A 80 4.00 -6.68 -3.61
CA VAL A 80 4.25 -7.27 -2.29
C VAL A 80 2.95 -7.78 -1.67
N VAL A 81 1.88 -7.00 -1.69
CA VAL A 81 0.57 -7.39 -1.13
C VAL A 81 -0.18 -8.38 -2.02
N GLY A 82 0.25 -8.58 -3.28
CA GLY A 82 -0.34 -9.55 -4.19
C GLY A 82 -1.55 -9.04 -4.98
N ILE A 83 -1.70 -7.72 -5.12
CA ILE A 83 -2.78 -7.13 -5.92
C ILE A 83 -2.46 -7.30 -7.42
N PRO A 84 -3.33 -7.94 -8.23
CA PRO A 84 -3.07 -8.20 -9.65
C PRO A 84 -2.86 -6.93 -10.47
N THR A 85 -2.03 -6.98 -11.51
CA THR A 85 -1.63 -5.80 -12.33
C THR A 85 -2.66 -5.37 -13.38
N ASN A 86 -3.77 -6.11 -13.54
CA ASN A 86 -4.75 -5.93 -14.63
C ASN A 86 -5.35 -4.52 -14.68
N SER A 87 -5.42 -3.84 -13.54
CA SER A 87 -5.98 -2.49 -13.44
C SER A 87 -4.99 -1.36 -13.74
N LEU A 88 -3.69 -1.64 -13.77
CA LEU A 88 -2.65 -0.60 -13.83
C LEU A 88 -2.73 0.22 -15.12
N ASN A 89 -2.92 -0.43 -16.27
CA ASN A 89 -2.98 0.27 -17.56
C ASN A 89 -4.10 1.32 -17.58
N LYS A 90 -5.33 0.93 -17.21
CA LYS A 90 -6.46 1.86 -17.13
C LYS A 90 -6.23 2.94 -16.08
N THR A 91 -5.65 2.59 -14.94
CA THR A 91 -5.38 3.54 -13.85
C THR A 91 -4.46 4.66 -14.33
N PHE A 92 -3.29 4.33 -14.88
CA PHE A 92 -2.33 5.32 -15.36
C PHE A 92 -2.82 6.08 -16.60
N ALA A 93 -3.54 5.42 -17.51
CA ALA A 93 -4.09 6.07 -18.70
C ALA A 93 -5.12 7.17 -18.36
N THR A 94 -5.91 7.00 -17.30
CA THR A 94 -6.91 8.01 -16.91
C THR A 94 -6.43 9.00 -15.85
N LEU A 95 -5.31 8.70 -15.17
CA LEU A 95 -4.84 9.49 -14.02
C LEU A 95 -4.54 10.94 -14.42
N ASN A 96 -3.86 11.15 -15.54
CA ASN A 96 -3.46 12.49 -15.94
C ASN A 96 -4.65 13.43 -16.18
N ALA A 97 -5.76 12.93 -16.72
CA ALA A 97 -6.95 13.74 -16.99
C ALA A 97 -7.61 14.30 -15.71
N LYS A 98 -7.25 13.76 -14.54
CA LYS A 98 -7.78 14.18 -13.24
C LYS A 98 -6.84 15.08 -12.44
N ILE A 99 -5.60 15.25 -12.91
CA ILE A 99 -4.58 16.08 -12.24
C ILE A 99 -4.93 17.54 -12.46
N ASP A 100 -5.07 18.27 -11.35
CA ASP A 100 -5.11 19.73 -11.36
C ASP A 100 -3.68 20.25 -11.53
N LYS A 101 -3.40 20.90 -12.66
CA LYS A 101 -2.06 21.40 -12.97
C LYS A 101 -1.62 22.55 -12.06
N ALA A 102 -2.55 23.27 -11.42
CA ALA A 102 -2.21 24.29 -10.42
C ALA A 102 -1.70 23.66 -9.11
N HIS A 103 -2.25 22.51 -8.73
CA HIS A 103 -1.88 21.74 -7.54
C HIS A 103 -1.39 20.34 -7.93
N TYR A 104 -0.39 20.27 -8.81
CA TYR A 104 -0.04 19.03 -9.51
C TYR A 104 0.24 17.86 -8.57
N LEU A 105 1.15 18.05 -7.62
CA LEU A 105 1.58 16.98 -6.72
C LEU A 105 0.47 16.54 -5.76
N ASP A 106 -0.22 17.50 -5.14
CA ASP A 106 -1.33 17.23 -4.21
C ASP A 106 -2.49 16.53 -4.92
N SER A 107 -2.88 17.00 -6.11
CA SER A 107 -3.93 16.37 -6.89
C SER A 107 -3.58 14.97 -7.35
N PHE A 108 -2.32 14.73 -7.72
CA PHE A 108 -1.82 13.38 -8.04
C PHE A 108 -1.87 12.45 -6.81
N CYS A 109 -1.36 12.90 -5.66
CA CYS A 109 -1.41 12.14 -4.41
C CYS A 109 -2.86 11.84 -4.00
N TYR A 110 -3.75 12.83 -4.10
CA TYR A 110 -5.17 12.68 -3.81
C TYR A 110 -5.81 11.63 -4.71
N GLU A 111 -5.62 11.70 -6.02
CA GLU A 111 -6.19 10.72 -6.95
C GLU A 111 -5.67 9.29 -6.73
N LEU A 112 -4.41 9.12 -6.28
CA LEU A 112 -3.90 7.81 -5.87
C LEU A 112 -4.60 7.28 -4.60
N LEU A 113 -4.88 8.15 -3.63
CA LEU A 113 -5.59 7.81 -2.39
C LEU A 113 -7.07 7.50 -2.63
N GLN A 114 -7.69 8.06 -3.67
CA GLN A 114 -9.07 7.76 -4.06
C GLN A 114 -9.21 6.41 -4.79
N LEU A 115 -8.12 5.71 -5.11
CA LEU A 115 -8.20 4.39 -5.71
C LEU A 115 -8.69 3.39 -4.66
N ASP A 116 -9.78 2.69 -4.97
CA ASP A 116 -10.46 1.77 -4.06
C ASP A 116 -10.23 0.30 -4.42
N SER A 117 -10.61 -0.60 -3.51
CA SER A 117 -10.70 -2.04 -3.73
C SER A 117 -9.43 -2.62 -4.41
N TYR A 118 -9.56 -3.25 -5.58
CA TYR A 118 -8.47 -3.87 -6.33
C TYR A 118 -7.53 -2.88 -7.06
N LYS A 119 -7.76 -1.57 -6.93
CA LYS A 119 -6.88 -0.50 -7.45
C LYS A 119 -6.16 0.27 -6.35
N ARG A 120 -6.52 0.05 -5.09
CA ARG A 120 -6.02 0.84 -3.97
C ARG A 120 -4.50 0.89 -3.87
N PHE A 121 -4.02 1.95 -3.25
CA PHE A 121 -2.64 2.09 -2.81
C PHE A 121 -2.49 1.36 -1.46
N PRO A 122 -1.66 0.32 -1.32
CA PRO A 122 -1.50 -0.39 -0.04
C PRO A 122 -0.93 0.51 1.06
N SER A 123 -1.55 0.48 2.25
CA SER A 123 -1.10 1.26 3.41
C SER A 123 0.25 0.78 3.95
N ASP A 124 0.83 1.55 4.86
CA ASP A 124 2.11 1.20 5.51
C ASP A 124 1.96 -0.08 6.34
N GLU A 125 0.87 -0.23 7.07
CA GLU A 125 0.59 -1.36 7.95
C GLU A 125 0.46 -2.65 7.13
N GLU A 126 -0.32 -2.61 6.05
CA GLU A 126 -0.51 -3.76 5.18
C GLU A 126 0.80 -4.14 4.47
N PHE A 127 1.50 -3.15 3.91
CA PHE A 127 2.75 -3.38 3.22
C PHE A 127 3.84 -3.96 4.13
N GLU A 128 3.98 -3.40 5.35
CA GLU A 128 4.92 -3.89 6.35
C GLU A 128 4.57 -5.32 6.80
N ARG A 129 3.29 -5.59 7.09
CA ARG A 129 2.81 -6.91 7.51
C ARG A 129 3.13 -7.97 6.47
N GLU A 130 2.80 -7.72 5.20
CA GLU A 130 3.03 -8.67 4.12
C GLU A 130 4.53 -8.94 3.90
N LEU A 131 5.39 -7.92 3.96
CA LEU A 131 6.85 -8.11 3.81
C LEU A 131 7.46 -9.07 4.83
N LYS A 132 6.91 -9.13 6.04
CA LYS A 132 7.43 -9.98 7.12
C LYS A 132 7.17 -11.46 6.88
N ILE A 133 6.04 -11.79 6.26
CA ILE A 133 5.57 -13.18 6.11
C ILE A 133 5.70 -13.72 4.69
N LYS A 134 5.83 -12.85 3.68
CA LYS A 134 5.90 -13.25 2.27
C LYS A 134 7.12 -14.13 2.00
N ASP A 135 6.95 -15.10 1.10
CA ASP A 135 8.07 -15.78 0.44
C ASP A 135 8.80 -14.80 -0.47
N ILE A 136 9.79 -14.11 0.10
CA ILE A 136 10.59 -13.11 -0.60
C ILE A 136 11.56 -13.79 -1.57
N TYR A 137 12.04 -15.00 -1.28
CA TYR A 137 13.00 -15.66 -2.18
C TYR A 137 12.39 -15.93 -3.55
N ASN A 138 11.16 -16.47 -3.59
CA ASN A 138 10.43 -16.75 -4.82
C ASN A 138 9.65 -15.54 -5.37
N PHE A 139 9.71 -14.39 -4.69
CA PHE A 139 9.12 -13.17 -5.19
C PHE A 139 9.92 -12.63 -6.39
N GLN A 140 9.24 -12.40 -7.51
CA GLN A 140 9.87 -11.96 -8.77
C GLN A 140 10.75 -10.70 -8.65
N ARG A 141 10.49 -9.85 -7.63
CA ARG A 141 11.21 -8.58 -7.38
C ARG A 141 12.11 -8.66 -6.14
N SER A 142 12.52 -9.86 -5.73
CA SER A 142 13.37 -10.11 -4.56
C SER A 142 14.73 -9.41 -4.65
N LYS A 143 15.43 -9.56 -5.77
CA LYS A 143 16.72 -8.90 -6.00
C LYS A 143 16.58 -7.37 -6.02
N TYR A 144 15.49 -6.86 -6.60
CA TYR A 144 15.17 -5.43 -6.59
C TYR A 144 14.98 -4.90 -5.17
N LEU A 145 14.17 -5.60 -4.36
CA LEU A 145 13.94 -5.27 -2.94
C LEU A 145 15.25 -5.15 -2.15
N LEU A 146 16.10 -6.18 -2.24
CA LEU A 146 17.36 -6.22 -1.49
C LEU A 146 18.36 -5.18 -2.00
N SER A 147 18.39 -4.93 -3.32
CA SER A 147 19.28 -3.93 -3.90
C SER A 147 18.89 -2.50 -3.52
N LYS A 148 17.58 -2.20 -3.51
CA LYS A 148 17.05 -0.93 -3.01
C LYS A 148 17.34 -0.75 -1.53
N LEU A 149 17.17 -1.77 -0.70
CA LEU A 149 17.51 -1.70 0.74
C LEU A 149 19.00 -1.40 0.99
N GLU A 150 19.89 -1.90 0.15
CA GLU A 150 21.33 -1.63 0.23
C GLU A 150 21.67 -0.18 -0.16
N ASN A 151 21.19 0.22 -1.35
CA ASN A 151 21.55 1.49 -1.99
C ASN A 151 20.67 2.68 -1.55
N PHE A 152 19.68 2.47 -0.69
CA PHE A 152 18.85 3.56 -0.17
C PHE A 152 19.62 4.46 0.80
N ASP A 153 19.44 5.78 0.65
CA ASP A 153 20.02 6.81 1.53
C ASP A 153 21.55 6.68 1.68
N THR A 154 22.23 6.54 0.54
CA THR A 154 23.70 6.54 0.48
C THR A 154 24.16 7.20 -0.82
N LYS A 155 25.34 7.81 -0.77
CA LYS A 155 26.06 8.30 -1.96
C LYS A 155 27.02 7.26 -2.52
N GLU A 156 27.34 6.24 -1.73
CA GLU A 156 28.20 5.12 -2.11
C GLU A 156 27.34 4.00 -2.69
N ILE A 157 26.90 4.17 -3.94
CA ILE A 157 26.06 3.20 -4.64
C ILE A 157 26.91 1.99 -5.06
N ILE A 158 26.42 0.79 -4.78
CA ILE A 158 27.06 -0.47 -5.14
C ILE A 158 26.31 -1.11 -6.30
N ASP A 159 27.04 -1.53 -7.34
CA ASP A 159 26.49 -2.38 -8.40
C ASP A 159 26.33 -3.83 -7.89
N LEU A 160 25.08 -4.23 -7.71
CA LEU A 160 24.68 -5.52 -7.18
C LEU A 160 24.34 -6.54 -8.27
N ASN A 161 24.60 -6.24 -9.55
CA ASN A 161 24.32 -7.16 -10.66
C ASN A 161 25.04 -8.50 -10.49
N LYS A 162 26.29 -8.49 -10.01
CA LYS A 162 27.10 -9.70 -9.77
C LYS A 162 26.82 -10.39 -8.42
N TYR A 163 25.93 -9.85 -7.60
CA TYR A 163 25.55 -10.46 -6.33
C TYR A 163 24.39 -11.44 -6.55
N SER A 164 24.42 -12.55 -5.81
CA SER A 164 23.33 -13.51 -5.72
C SER A 164 22.63 -13.39 -4.37
N ILE A 165 21.39 -13.85 -4.31
CA ILE A 165 20.62 -13.94 -3.07
C ILE A 165 21.14 -15.14 -2.27
N GLU A 166 21.51 -14.90 -1.02
CA GLU A 166 21.98 -15.89 -0.05
C GLU A 166 20.95 -16.12 1.04
N HIS A 167 20.74 -17.39 1.37
CA HIS A 167 19.99 -17.85 2.53
C HIS A 167 20.93 -17.94 3.74
N ILE A 168 20.72 -17.11 4.75
CA ILE A 168 21.58 -17.10 5.95
C ILE A 168 21.45 -18.43 6.69
N MET A 169 20.22 -18.79 7.10
CA MET A 169 19.82 -20.16 7.39
C MET A 169 19.60 -20.89 6.06
N PRO A 170 20.39 -21.94 5.75
CA PRO A 170 20.44 -22.55 4.43
C PRO A 170 19.20 -23.37 4.08
N GLN A 171 19.04 -23.67 2.79
CA GLN A 171 17.97 -24.55 2.30
C GLN A 171 18.15 -26.00 2.79
N THR A 172 19.39 -26.47 2.95
CA THR A 172 19.69 -27.78 3.52
C THR A 172 20.37 -27.63 4.87
N LEU A 173 19.68 -28.07 5.94
CA LEU A 173 20.20 -27.96 7.31
C LEU A 173 21.15 -29.12 7.65
N ASN A 174 22.28 -28.77 8.28
CA ASN A 174 23.15 -29.72 8.96
C ASN A 174 22.69 -29.92 10.43
N GLU A 175 23.32 -30.85 11.16
CA GLU A 175 22.92 -31.15 12.55
C GLU A 175 23.03 -29.93 13.48
N LYS A 176 24.07 -29.10 13.34
CA LYS A 176 24.24 -27.88 14.15
C LYS A 176 23.09 -26.89 13.96
N TRP A 177 22.59 -26.73 12.74
CA TRP A 177 21.40 -25.90 12.49
C TRP A 177 20.16 -26.47 13.17
N LYS A 178 19.96 -27.79 13.15
CA LYS A 178 18.83 -28.43 13.84
C LYS A 178 18.92 -28.24 15.36
N GLU A 179 20.13 -28.29 15.92
CA GLU A 179 20.38 -28.00 17.34
C GLU A 179 20.03 -26.55 17.70
N ILE A 180 20.49 -25.56 16.91
CA ILE A 180 20.22 -24.12 17.13
C ILE A 180 18.72 -23.82 17.04
N LEU A 181 18.02 -24.43 16.07
CA LEU A 181 16.59 -24.21 15.87
C LEU A 181 15.73 -25.00 16.88
N GLY A 182 16.29 -25.97 17.59
CA GLY A 182 15.60 -26.75 18.61
C GLY A 182 14.64 -27.81 18.05
N PRO A 183 13.75 -28.37 18.90
CA PRO A 183 12.91 -29.52 18.53
C PRO A 183 11.95 -29.24 17.37
N ASP A 184 11.52 -27.98 17.22
CA ASP A 184 10.59 -27.53 16.17
C ASP A 184 11.28 -27.05 14.89
N TRP A 185 12.55 -27.43 14.68
CA TRP A 185 13.37 -26.96 13.57
C TRP A 185 12.70 -27.12 12.20
N LYS A 186 11.89 -28.16 11.98
CA LYS A 186 11.17 -28.38 10.70
C LYS A 186 10.17 -27.27 10.42
N THR A 187 9.37 -26.91 11.43
CA THR A 187 8.36 -25.87 11.35
C THR A 187 9.02 -24.51 11.17
N ILE A 188 10.06 -24.23 11.97
CA ILE A 188 10.82 -22.98 11.86
C ILE A 188 11.49 -22.86 10.50
N HIS A 189 12.14 -23.92 10.02
CA HIS A 189 12.78 -23.91 8.71
C HIS A 189 11.79 -23.60 7.60
N SER A 190 10.65 -24.32 7.56
CA SER A 190 9.61 -24.09 6.56
C SER A 190 9.05 -22.67 6.60
N GLN A 191 8.80 -22.12 7.79
CA GLN A 191 8.20 -20.80 7.95
C GLN A 191 9.16 -19.63 7.68
N TYR A 192 10.45 -19.79 7.99
CA TYR A 192 11.42 -18.68 8.01
C TYR A 192 12.41 -18.69 6.85
N LEU A 193 12.58 -19.82 6.16
CA LEU A 193 13.59 -19.99 5.12
C LEU A 193 13.56 -18.85 4.09
N ASN A 194 12.39 -18.52 3.58
CA ASN A 194 12.25 -17.54 2.49
C ASN A 194 11.83 -16.14 2.97
N ARG A 195 11.80 -15.87 4.29
CA ARG A 195 11.44 -14.55 4.82
C ARG A 195 12.52 -13.52 4.54
N LEU A 196 12.12 -12.24 4.43
CA LEU A 196 13.03 -11.11 4.25
C LEU A 196 14.21 -11.13 5.22
N GLY A 197 13.93 -11.45 6.49
CA GLY A 197 14.94 -11.51 7.55
C GLY A 197 16.05 -12.52 7.30
N ASN A 198 15.79 -13.60 6.54
CA ASN A 198 16.75 -14.68 6.29
C ASN A 198 17.51 -14.53 4.96
N LEU A 199 17.23 -13.48 4.18
CA LEU A 199 17.82 -13.27 2.86
C LEU A 199 18.82 -12.12 2.86
N THR A 200 19.91 -12.30 2.12
CA THR A 200 20.87 -11.23 1.87
C THR A 200 21.52 -11.32 0.50
N LEU A 201 22.43 -10.41 0.19
CA LEU A 201 23.23 -10.40 -1.04
C LEU A 201 24.69 -10.75 -0.75
N THR A 202 25.30 -11.55 -1.61
CA THR A 202 26.73 -11.88 -1.55
C THR A 202 27.28 -12.24 -2.92
N ARG A 203 28.61 -12.18 -3.08
CA ARG A 203 29.33 -12.73 -4.23
C ARG A 203 29.99 -14.08 -3.94
N TYR A 204 29.92 -14.54 -2.69
CA TYR A 204 30.58 -15.76 -2.18
C TYR A 204 29.56 -16.85 -1.80
N ASN A 205 28.46 -16.92 -2.54
CA ASN A 205 27.32 -17.80 -2.24
C ASN A 205 27.71 -19.28 -2.29
N SER A 206 28.54 -19.67 -3.27
CA SER A 206 29.09 -21.02 -3.40
C SER A 206 29.91 -21.43 -2.18
N GLU A 207 30.68 -20.50 -1.62
CA GLU A 207 31.53 -20.75 -0.47
C GLU A 207 30.72 -20.78 0.82
N LEU A 208 29.72 -19.90 0.98
CA LEU A 208 28.84 -19.86 2.16
C LEU A 208 27.93 -21.09 2.25
N SER A 209 27.21 -21.41 1.18
CA SER A 209 26.40 -22.64 1.01
C SER A 209 25.67 -23.11 2.29
N ASN A 210 25.84 -24.38 2.68
CA ASN A 210 25.22 -24.99 3.86
C ASN A 210 26.10 -24.92 5.12
N GLN A 211 27.06 -23.98 5.17
CA GLN A 211 27.87 -23.78 6.38
C GLN A 211 26.99 -23.34 7.57
N GLU A 212 27.50 -23.59 8.77
CA GLU A 212 26.93 -23.04 10.00
C GLU A 212 27.05 -21.50 10.03
N PHE A 213 26.15 -20.84 10.75
CA PHE A 213 26.14 -19.38 10.80
C PHE A 213 27.47 -18.77 11.27
N GLU A 214 28.12 -19.35 12.28
CA GLU A 214 29.42 -18.87 12.76
C GLU A 214 30.50 -18.96 11.68
N GLY A 215 30.51 -20.06 10.90
CA GLY A 215 31.38 -20.24 9.74
C GLY A 215 31.13 -19.16 8.69
N LYS A 216 29.87 -18.98 8.28
CA LYS A 216 29.46 -17.92 7.34
C LYS A 216 29.85 -16.51 7.81
N ARG A 217 29.81 -16.27 9.13
CA ARG A 217 30.14 -14.98 9.74
C ARG A 217 31.64 -14.71 9.74
N LYS A 218 32.45 -15.68 10.18
CA LYS A 218 33.89 -15.50 10.48
C LYS A 218 34.84 -15.92 9.36
N MET A 219 34.41 -16.72 8.39
CA MET A 219 35.27 -17.17 7.30
C MET A 219 35.85 -16.00 6.50
N LYS A 220 36.93 -16.26 5.75
CA LYS A 220 37.48 -15.29 4.80
C LYS A 220 36.37 -14.86 3.83
N ASN A 221 36.15 -13.55 3.71
CA ASN A 221 35.06 -12.94 2.91
C ASN A 221 33.63 -13.27 3.40
N GLY A 222 33.48 -13.75 4.63
CA GLY A 222 32.18 -13.94 5.29
C GLY A 222 31.52 -12.63 5.72
N PHE A 223 30.43 -12.72 6.50
CA PHE A 223 29.60 -11.55 6.82
C PHE A 223 30.35 -10.42 7.55
N ILE A 224 31.34 -10.73 8.40
CA ILE A 224 32.17 -9.71 9.08
C ILE A 224 32.98 -8.85 8.09
N TYR A 225 33.39 -9.43 6.97
CA TYR A 225 34.19 -8.76 5.94
C TYR A 225 33.36 -8.19 4.80
N SER A 226 32.03 -8.34 4.86
CA SER A 226 31.15 -7.92 3.79
C SER A 226 31.13 -6.39 3.66
N PRO A 227 31.31 -5.83 2.44
CA PRO A 227 31.29 -4.39 2.23
C PRO A 227 29.87 -3.80 2.24
N ILE A 228 28.83 -4.63 2.06
CA ILE A 228 27.44 -4.15 1.93
C ILE A 228 26.76 -3.97 3.29
N ARG A 229 25.96 -2.91 3.41
CA ARG A 229 25.22 -2.50 4.62
C ARG A 229 24.21 -3.54 5.07
N LEU A 230 23.60 -4.26 4.13
CA LEU A 230 22.60 -5.30 4.36
C LEU A 230 23.12 -6.46 5.24
N ASN A 231 24.45 -6.62 5.29
CA ASN A 231 25.14 -7.65 6.07
C ASN A 231 25.66 -7.16 7.43
N ARG A 232 25.58 -5.86 7.76
CA ARG A 232 26.13 -5.31 9.02
C ARG A 232 25.59 -6.01 10.26
N MET A 233 24.27 -6.18 10.36
CA MET A 233 23.66 -6.92 11.47
C MET A 233 24.17 -8.37 11.55
N LEU A 234 24.45 -9.01 10.40
CA LEU A 234 24.92 -10.39 10.38
C LEU A 234 26.36 -10.53 10.91
N ALA A 235 27.15 -9.45 10.87
CA ALA A 235 28.49 -9.41 11.45
C ALA A 235 28.44 -9.33 12.99
N GLU A 236 27.42 -8.69 13.55
CA GLU A 236 27.28 -8.39 14.98
C GLU A 236 26.56 -9.50 15.76
N VAL A 237 25.66 -10.23 15.10
CA VAL A 237 24.85 -11.26 15.75
C VAL A 237 25.65 -12.54 15.99
N GLU A 238 25.55 -13.10 17.20
CA GLU A 238 26.25 -14.34 17.57
C GLU A 238 25.55 -15.61 17.08
N GLN A 239 24.23 -15.66 17.21
CA GLN A 239 23.39 -16.82 16.87
C GLN A 239 22.25 -16.43 15.93
N TRP A 240 21.91 -17.33 15.01
CA TRP A 240 20.90 -17.08 13.97
C TRP A 240 19.70 -18.01 14.14
N ASP A 241 18.82 -17.68 15.07
CA ASP A 241 17.57 -18.40 15.33
C ASP A 241 16.36 -17.69 14.71
N SER A 242 15.15 -18.23 14.92
CA SER A 242 13.89 -17.60 14.47
C SER A 242 13.74 -16.17 15.00
N SER A 243 14.13 -15.94 16.26
CA SER A 243 14.08 -14.62 16.88
C SER A 243 14.99 -13.61 16.18
N ALA A 244 16.21 -14.00 15.79
CA ALA A 244 17.12 -13.17 15.02
C ALA A 244 16.57 -12.86 13.62
N ILE A 245 15.96 -13.85 12.96
CA ILE A 245 15.33 -13.67 11.65
C ILE A 245 14.17 -12.67 11.75
N ASP A 246 13.29 -12.79 12.73
CA ASP A 246 12.18 -11.86 12.92
C ASP A 246 12.65 -10.45 13.29
N ARG A 247 13.64 -10.32 14.18
CA ARG A 247 14.25 -9.01 14.50
C ARG A 247 14.79 -8.34 13.23
N ARG A 248 15.53 -9.06 12.39
CA ARG A 248 16.04 -8.53 11.12
C ARG A 248 14.91 -8.23 10.15
N GLY A 249 13.93 -9.12 10.03
CA GLY A 249 12.76 -8.94 9.17
C GLY A 249 12.00 -7.68 9.50
N ASN A 250 11.72 -7.44 10.80
CA ASN A 250 11.08 -6.22 11.31
C ASN A 250 11.90 -4.95 11.03
N LEU A 251 13.21 -5.00 11.22
CA LEU A 251 14.09 -3.86 10.93
C LEU A 251 14.07 -3.52 9.44
N LEU A 252 14.22 -4.53 8.57
CA LEU A 252 14.24 -4.33 7.13
C LEU A 252 12.88 -3.89 6.60
N SER A 253 11.78 -4.48 7.08
CA SER A 253 10.42 -4.10 6.68
C SER A 253 10.15 -2.63 7.01
N ARG A 254 10.51 -2.14 8.19
CA ARG A 254 10.35 -0.71 8.53
C ARG A 254 11.18 0.20 7.65
N ARG A 255 12.41 -0.19 7.30
CA ARG A 255 13.24 0.59 6.37
C ARG A 255 12.58 0.74 4.99
N THR A 256 11.81 -0.26 4.55
CA THR A 256 11.12 -0.18 3.25
C THR A 256 10.07 0.93 3.17
N LEU A 257 9.48 1.36 4.30
CA LEU A 257 8.50 2.45 4.35
C LEU A 257 9.11 3.80 3.92
N ASN A 258 10.41 4.00 4.15
CA ASN A 258 11.14 5.18 3.69
C ASN A 258 11.52 5.10 2.21
N ILE A 259 11.59 3.89 1.64
CA ILE A 259 11.95 3.66 0.23
C ILE A 259 10.72 3.85 -0.65
N TRP A 260 9.67 3.09 -0.35
CA TRP A 260 8.41 3.10 -1.07
C TRP A 260 7.39 3.80 -0.18
N GLN A 261 7.38 5.12 -0.19
CA GLN A 261 6.53 5.93 0.70
C GLN A 261 5.05 5.85 0.31
N TYR A 262 4.18 6.08 1.29
CA TYR A 262 2.74 6.30 1.09
C TYR A 262 2.49 7.76 0.67
N PRO A 263 1.55 8.04 -0.25
CA PRO A 263 1.27 9.40 -0.68
C PRO A 263 0.70 10.24 0.47
N SER A 264 1.15 11.49 0.56
CA SER A 264 0.63 12.50 1.46
C SER A 264 0.06 13.66 0.65
N VAL A 265 -1.06 14.23 1.11
CA VAL A 265 -1.72 15.38 0.51
C VAL A 265 -1.74 16.51 1.54
N SER A 266 -1.52 17.75 1.09
CA SER A 266 -1.63 18.91 1.97
C SER A 266 -3.06 19.05 2.54
N PRO A 267 -3.22 19.41 3.83
CA PRO A 267 -4.55 19.66 4.42
C PRO A 267 -5.35 20.69 3.62
N ASP A 268 -4.71 21.79 3.21
CA ASP A 268 -5.31 22.86 2.42
C ASP A 268 -5.94 22.35 1.10
N TYR A 269 -5.26 21.43 0.40
CA TYR A 269 -5.80 20.86 -0.84
C TYR A 269 -6.98 19.92 -0.57
N CYS A 270 -6.95 19.17 0.54
CA CYS A 270 -8.09 18.35 0.94
C CYS A 270 -9.33 19.21 1.22
N GLU A 271 -9.18 20.29 1.98
CA GLU A 271 -10.26 21.23 2.28
C GLU A 271 -10.85 21.85 1.00
N GLN A 272 -9.99 22.38 0.11
CA GLN A 272 -10.42 22.93 -1.19
C GLN A 272 -11.11 21.90 -2.08
N ARG A 273 -10.68 20.63 -2.05
CA ARG A 273 -11.33 19.56 -2.81
C ARG A 273 -12.67 19.17 -2.23
N GLU A 274 -12.84 19.16 -0.91
CA GLU A 274 -14.13 18.92 -0.28
C GLU A 274 -15.13 20.03 -0.66
N GLU A 275 -14.71 21.29 -0.64
CA GLU A 275 -15.52 22.44 -1.06
C GLU A 275 -15.94 22.37 -2.55
N THR A 276 -15.06 21.91 -3.44
CA THR A 276 -15.35 21.83 -4.89
C THR A 276 -16.17 20.60 -5.28
N VAL A 277 -16.04 19.48 -4.56
CA VAL A 277 -16.88 18.28 -4.75
C VAL A 277 -18.30 18.49 -4.21
N ASP A 278 -18.47 19.41 -3.25
CA ASP A 278 -19.78 19.78 -2.67
C ASP A 278 -20.69 20.61 -3.60
N ASN A 279 -20.28 20.89 -4.85
CA ASN A 279 -21.18 21.45 -5.87
C ASN A 279 -22.17 20.44 -6.49
N VAL A 280 -22.10 19.15 -6.11
CA VAL A 280 -23.20 18.19 -6.29
C VAL A 280 -23.67 17.76 -4.92
N SER A 281 -24.45 18.63 -4.27
CA SER A 281 -25.11 18.31 -3.01
C SER A 281 -26.24 17.31 -3.28
N TYR A 282 -26.04 16.06 -2.89
CA TYR A 282 -27.15 15.13 -2.78
C TYR A 282 -27.96 15.51 -1.53
N THR A 283 -29.26 15.34 -1.63
CA THR A 283 -30.20 15.48 -0.53
C THR A 283 -30.89 14.15 -0.32
N ILE A 284 -31.66 14.05 0.76
CA ILE A 284 -32.49 12.87 1.00
C ILE A 284 -33.47 12.58 -0.16
N GLU A 285 -33.81 13.58 -0.97
CA GLU A 285 -34.73 13.45 -2.09
C GLU A 285 -34.14 12.70 -3.30
N ASP A 286 -32.81 12.60 -3.39
CA ASP A 286 -32.14 12.01 -4.55
C ASP A 286 -32.10 10.47 -4.54
N TYR A 287 -32.57 9.83 -3.47
CA TYR A 287 -32.51 8.36 -3.32
C TYR A 287 -33.77 7.65 -3.86
N GLU A 288 -33.55 6.67 -4.75
CA GLU A 288 -34.58 5.91 -5.48
C GLU A 288 -35.50 5.07 -4.56
N PHE A 289 -35.00 4.60 -3.40
CA PHE A 289 -35.74 3.72 -2.48
C PHE A 289 -36.09 4.35 -1.12
N ARG A 290 -36.29 5.68 -1.08
CA ARG A 290 -36.71 6.43 0.13
C ARG A 290 -38.20 6.28 0.48
N SER A 291 -38.73 5.06 0.47
CA SER A 291 -40.11 4.83 0.89
C SER A 291 -40.35 5.38 2.31
N LYS A 292 -41.58 5.76 2.66
CA LYS A 292 -41.90 6.28 4.00
C LYS A 292 -41.36 5.37 5.13
N PRO A 293 -41.52 4.04 5.09
CA PRO A 293 -40.92 3.14 6.08
C PRO A 293 -39.38 3.23 6.13
N ASN A 294 -38.71 3.30 4.97
CA ASN A 294 -37.26 3.41 4.92
C ASN A 294 -36.75 4.76 5.44
N LEU A 295 -37.48 5.84 5.19
CA LEU A 295 -37.17 7.17 5.73
C LEU A 295 -37.32 7.21 7.24
N GLU A 296 -38.33 6.55 7.81
CA GLU A 296 -38.51 6.44 9.26
C GLU A 296 -37.35 5.66 9.92
N LEU A 297 -36.91 4.56 9.31
CA LEU A 297 -35.71 3.83 9.77
C LEU A 297 -34.44 4.68 9.67
N PHE A 298 -34.23 5.35 8.54
CA PHE A 298 -33.08 6.22 8.33
C PHE A 298 -33.06 7.39 9.33
N THR A 299 -34.19 8.04 9.53
CA THR A 299 -34.33 9.18 10.47
C THR A 299 -34.01 8.73 11.90
N SER A 300 -34.49 7.54 12.30
CA SER A 300 -34.21 7.00 13.63
C SER A 300 -32.71 6.78 13.85
N ILE A 301 -32.00 6.25 12.84
CA ILE A 301 -30.53 6.07 12.89
C ILE A 301 -29.80 7.41 12.86
N GLN A 302 -30.24 8.35 12.03
CA GLN A 302 -29.65 9.67 11.95
C GLN A 302 -29.77 10.41 13.30
N ASP A 303 -30.97 10.39 13.91
CA ASP A 303 -31.21 11.00 15.21
C ASP A 303 -30.37 10.34 16.30
N TYR A 304 -30.27 9.00 16.30
CA TYR A 304 -29.40 8.28 17.22
C TYR A 304 -27.94 8.73 17.10
N LEU A 305 -27.39 8.77 15.87
CA LEU A 305 -26.01 9.13 15.60
C LEU A 305 -25.70 10.59 15.96
N ILE A 306 -26.60 11.52 15.64
CA ILE A 306 -26.42 12.94 15.99
C ILE A 306 -26.45 13.14 17.51
N ASN A 307 -27.31 12.41 18.23
CA ASN A 307 -27.38 12.45 19.69
C ASN A 307 -26.24 11.69 20.39
N LEU A 308 -25.56 10.77 19.68
CA LEU A 308 -24.46 10.00 20.21
C LEU A 308 -23.23 10.88 20.49
N ASN A 309 -22.90 11.80 19.57
CA ASN A 309 -21.84 12.80 19.78
C ASN A 309 -22.02 14.00 18.84
N ALA A 310 -21.90 15.22 19.38
CA ALA A 310 -22.02 16.46 18.61
C ALA A 310 -20.96 16.63 17.49
N GLY A 311 -19.85 15.90 17.56
CA GLY A 311 -18.81 15.86 16.53
C GLY A 311 -19.13 14.93 15.35
N ILE A 312 -20.26 14.23 15.35
CA ILE A 312 -20.67 13.39 14.22
C ILE A 312 -21.26 14.27 13.11
N THR A 313 -20.69 14.17 11.92
CA THR A 313 -21.12 14.89 10.71
C THR A 313 -21.80 13.93 9.74
N VAL A 314 -22.73 14.45 8.92
CA VAL A 314 -23.44 13.69 7.88
C VAL A 314 -23.09 14.23 6.50
N LYS A 315 -22.81 13.33 5.55
CA LYS A 315 -22.60 13.67 4.14
C LYS A 315 -23.43 12.77 3.24
N TYR A 316 -24.16 13.39 2.32
CA TYR A 316 -24.99 12.71 1.34
C TYR A 316 -24.16 12.46 0.07
N ASN A 317 -23.90 11.19 -0.24
CA ASN A 317 -23.25 10.79 -1.50
C ASN A 317 -24.28 10.20 -2.47
N LYS A 318 -23.88 10.04 -3.73
CA LYS A 318 -24.75 9.54 -4.82
C LYS A 318 -25.51 8.25 -4.51
N HIS A 319 -24.90 7.32 -3.78
CA HIS A 319 -25.46 5.98 -3.53
C HIS A 319 -25.74 5.68 -2.05
N TYR A 320 -25.21 6.48 -1.13
CA TYR A 320 -25.31 6.24 0.30
C TYR A 320 -25.14 7.54 1.08
N VAL A 321 -25.63 7.56 2.31
CA VAL A 321 -25.39 8.60 3.29
C VAL A 321 -24.29 8.13 4.22
N VAL A 322 -23.27 8.94 4.48
CA VAL A 322 -22.17 8.60 5.41
C VAL A 322 -22.21 9.49 6.64
N PHE A 323 -21.95 8.87 7.78
CA PHE A 323 -21.78 9.53 9.07
C PHE A 323 -20.32 9.42 9.49
N ARG A 324 -19.68 10.54 9.80
CA ARG A 324 -18.25 10.63 10.13
C ARG A 324 -18.06 11.20 11.52
N PHE A 325 -17.10 10.65 12.27
CA PHE A 325 -16.64 11.20 13.54
C PHE A 325 -15.17 11.60 13.44
N ARG A 326 -14.24 10.68 13.74
CA ARG A 326 -12.80 10.84 13.44
C ARG A 326 -12.43 10.27 12.07
N SER A 327 -13.12 9.20 11.71
CA SER A 327 -13.15 8.60 10.38
C SER A 327 -14.61 8.34 9.99
N ASN A 328 -14.87 7.69 8.85
CA ASN A 328 -16.22 7.20 8.58
C ASN A 328 -16.64 6.24 9.71
N LEU A 329 -17.80 6.46 10.31
CA LEU A 329 -18.33 5.63 11.40
C LEU A 329 -19.33 4.60 10.85
N THR A 330 -20.31 5.09 10.11
CA THR A 330 -21.37 4.28 9.50
C THR A 330 -21.81 4.88 8.19
N SER A 331 -22.33 4.05 7.29
CA SER A 331 -23.03 4.52 6.09
C SER A 331 -24.33 3.77 5.85
N VAL A 332 -25.34 4.48 5.34
CA VAL A 332 -26.69 3.96 5.10
C VAL A 332 -27.02 3.99 3.61
N MET A 333 -27.49 2.86 3.09
CA MET A 333 -27.99 2.70 1.73
C MET A 333 -29.47 2.34 1.74
N PHE A 334 -30.27 3.03 0.92
CA PHE A 334 -31.66 2.66 0.69
C PHE A 334 -31.74 1.44 -0.23
N THR A 335 -32.57 0.47 0.13
CA THR A 335 -32.82 -0.74 -0.68
C THR A 335 -34.32 -0.90 -0.92
N LYS A 336 -34.70 -1.78 -1.85
CA LYS A 336 -36.12 -2.02 -2.19
C LYS A 336 -36.97 -2.46 -0.99
N GLU A 337 -36.38 -3.19 -0.05
CA GLU A 337 -37.10 -3.85 1.05
C GLU A 337 -36.86 -3.19 2.41
N GLY A 338 -35.89 -2.29 2.52
CA GLY A 338 -35.41 -1.74 3.79
C GLY A 338 -34.21 -0.82 3.62
N ILE A 339 -33.36 -0.73 4.63
CA ILE A 339 -32.06 -0.04 4.56
C ILE A 339 -30.90 -1.01 4.88
N SER A 340 -29.77 -0.78 4.24
CA SER A 340 -28.50 -1.44 4.57
C SER A 340 -27.62 -0.44 5.34
N VAL A 341 -27.16 -0.85 6.51
CA VAL A 341 -26.27 -0.06 7.37
C VAL A 341 -24.92 -0.77 7.38
N ASN A 342 -23.88 -0.04 6.99
CA ASN A 342 -22.52 -0.53 6.92
C ASN A 342 -21.73 0.16 8.03
N ILE A 343 -20.99 -0.63 8.81
CA ILE A 343 -20.32 -0.21 10.03
C ILE A 343 -18.81 -0.30 9.80
N ASN A 344 -18.09 0.76 10.16
CA ASN A 344 -16.63 0.82 10.03
C ASN A 344 -15.92 0.09 11.18
N ALA A 345 -16.15 -1.22 11.25
CA ALA A 345 -15.45 -2.19 12.10
C ALA A 345 -15.60 -3.57 11.44
N SER A 346 -14.63 -4.45 11.65
CA SER A 346 -14.72 -5.84 11.18
C SER A 346 -15.70 -6.64 12.05
N VAL A 347 -16.22 -7.74 11.49
CA VAL A 347 -17.13 -8.63 12.21
C VAL A 347 -16.50 -9.25 13.47
N ASP A 348 -15.16 -9.33 13.51
CA ASP A 348 -14.41 -9.87 14.64
C ASP A 348 -14.24 -8.85 15.77
N GLU A 349 -14.38 -7.56 15.48
CA GLU A 349 -14.31 -6.46 16.46
C GLU A 349 -15.68 -6.15 17.09
N LEU A 350 -16.77 -6.68 16.53
CA LEU A 350 -18.14 -6.42 16.96
C LEU A 350 -18.73 -7.64 17.68
N THR A 351 -19.32 -7.39 18.85
CA THR A 351 -20.12 -8.39 19.57
C THR A 351 -21.53 -8.41 19.00
N ASP A 352 -21.82 -9.42 18.17
CA ASP A 352 -23.11 -9.66 17.53
C ASP A 352 -23.72 -11.01 17.97
N PRO A 353 -24.44 -11.05 19.11
CA PRO A 353 -25.00 -12.30 19.65
C PRO A 353 -26.15 -12.86 18.79
N LYS A 354 -26.72 -12.06 17.89
CA LYS A 354 -27.86 -12.44 17.03
C LYS A 354 -27.41 -12.86 15.62
N GLY A 355 -26.13 -12.71 15.27
CA GLY A 355 -25.59 -13.08 13.96
C GLY A 355 -26.23 -12.29 12.81
N LEU A 356 -26.52 -11.02 13.04
CA LEU A 356 -27.14 -10.10 12.10
C LEU A 356 -26.14 -9.51 11.10
N LEU A 357 -24.85 -9.49 11.45
CA LEU A 357 -23.79 -8.96 10.61
C LEU A 357 -23.45 -9.89 9.47
N ARG A 358 -23.31 -9.28 8.30
CA ARG A 358 -22.74 -9.88 7.12
C ARG A 358 -21.32 -9.35 6.93
N ASP A 359 -20.39 -10.28 6.81
CA ASP A 359 -18.99 -9.99 6.48
C ASP A 359 -18.87 -9.57 5.01
N LEU A 360 -18.30 -8.38 4.78
CA LEU A 360 -18.04 -7.81 3.46
C LEU A 360 -16.55 -7.85 3.07
N ARG A 361 -15.68 -8.49 3.86
CA ARG A 361 -14.25 -8.63 3.52
C ARG A 361 -14.07 -9.30 2.16
N GLY A 362 -13.32 -8.64 1.28
CA GLY A 362 -13.09 -9.12 -0.10
C GLY A 362 -14.28 -8.95 -1.06
N ILE A 363 -15.39 -8.35 -0.61
CA ILE A 363 -16.56 -8.03 -1.46
C ILE A 363 -16.53 -6.55 -1.81
N GLY A 364 -16.45 -6.23 -3.11
CA GLY A 364 -16.54 -4.85 -3.57
C GLY A 364 -17.93 -4.25 -3.32
N HIS A 365 -17.99 -3.14 -2.59
CA HIS A 365 -19.23 -2.42 -2.28
C HIS A 365 -18.96 -0.92 -2.17
N TRP A 366 -20.01 -0.10 -2.27
CA TRP A 366 -19.91 1.36 -2.32
C TRP A 366 -19.81 2.04 -0.94
N ALA A 367 -20.19 1.32 0.12
CA ALA A 367 -20.36 1.84 1.46
C ALA A 367 -19.08 1.70 2.31
N THR A 368 -19.09 2.22 3.54
CA THR A 368 -17.96 2.17 4.47
C THR A 368 -17.97 0.90 5.31
N GLY A 369 -16.80 0.28 5.46
CA GLY A 369 -16.53 -0.72 6.47
C GLY A 369 -16.53 -2.14 5.92
N GLU A 370 -16.45 -3.10 6.82
CA GLU A 370 -16.38 -4.53 6.49
C GLU A 370 -17.57 -5.32 7.04
N SER A 371 -18.50 -4.66 7.72
CA SER A 371 -19.68 -5.26 8.36
C SER A 371 -20.96 -4.59 7.86
N GLU A 372 -21.91 -5.38 7.34
CA GLU A 372 -23.24 -4.94 6.87
C GLU A 372 -24.36 -5.53 7.73
N ILE A 373 -25.36 -4.71 8.08
CA ILE A 373 -26.64 -5.15 8.64
C ILE A 373 -27.80 -4.61 7.81
N LYS A 374 -28.77 -5.48 7.50
CA LYS A 374 -29.99 -5.10 6.77
C LYS A 374 -31.18 -4.99 7.72
N ILE A 375 -31.89 -3.87 7.60
CA ILE A 375 -32.97 -3.50 8.50
C ILE A 375 -34.24 -3.34 7.66
N PHE A 376 -35.29 -4.05 8.06
CA PHE A 376 -36.58 -4.06 7.36
C PHE A 376 -37.70 -3.51 8.25
N SER A 377 -37.47 -3.38 9.56
CA SER A 377 -38.47 -2.88 10.51
C SER A 377 -37.83 -2.22 11.74
N PRO A 378 -38.59 -1.36 12.46
CA PRO A 378 -38.11 -0.70 13.68
C PRO A 378 -37.67 -1.67 14.80
N ALA A 379 -38.16 -2.91 14.79
CA ALA A 379 -37.81 -3.92 15.81
C ALA A 379 -36.31 -4.30 15.82
N GLN A 380 -35.57 -3.96 14.76
CA GLN A 380 -34.15 -4.24 14.62
C GLN A 380 -33.26 -3.03 15.01
N LEU A 381 -33.85 -1.87 15.33
CA LEU A 381 -33.08 -0.64 15.58
C LEU A 381 -32.17 -0.74 16.81
N ASP A 382 -32.65 -1.33 17.90
CA ASP A 382 -31.85 -1.47 19.13
C ASP A 382 -30.58 -2.28 18.90
N ASP A 383 -30.66 -3.35 18.09
CA ASP A 383 -29.51 -4.17 17.73
C ASP A 383 -28.49 -3.38 16.90
N VAL A 384 -28.98 -2.56 15.98
CA VAL A 384 -28.14 -1.71 15.13
C VAL A 384 -27.46 -0.61 15.94
N TYR A 385 -28.18 0.00 16.89
CA TYR A 385 -27.61 1.02 17.78
C TYR A 385 -26.47 0.46 18.62
N GLN A 386 -26.62 -0.76 19.15
CA GLN A 386 -25.54 -1.41 19.91
C GLN A 386 -24.29 -1.63 19.06
N LEU A 387 -24.44 -2.05 17.80
CA LEU A 387 -23.30 -2.28 16.91
C LEU A 387 -22.63 -0.97 16.50
N ILE A 388 -23.42 0.07 16.20
CA ILE A 388 -22.90 1.42 15.92
C ILE A 388 -22.16 1.98 17.13
N HIS A 389 -22.70 1.80 18.35
CA HIS A 389 -22.06 2.26 19.58
C HIS A 389 -20.73 1.56 19.82
N GLN A 390 -20.62 0.27 19.54
CA GLN A 390 -19.35 -0.47 19.64
C GLN A 390 -18.31 0.09 18.67
N ALA A 391 -18.69 0.32 17.40
CA ALA A 391 -17.78 0.94 16.42
C ALA A 391 -17.35 2.36 16.83
N TYR A 392 -18.27 3.13 17.42
CA TYR A 392 -17.97 4.44 17.96
C TYR A 392 -16.99 4.37 19.15
N ALA A 393 -17.17 3.40 20.06
CA ALA A 393 -16.26 3.19 21.19
C ALA A 393 -14.85 2.80 20.73
N ILE A 394 -14.73 1.94 19.72
CA ILE A 394 -13.43 1.59 19.11
C ILE A 394 -12.72 2.85 18.59
N GLN A 395 -13.44 3.74 17.90
CA GLN A 395 -12.87 5.00 17.41
C GLN A 395 -12.50 5.99 18.52
N MET A 396 -12.96 5.79 19.75
CA MET A 396 -12.59 6.60 20.91
C MET A 396 -11.33 6.12 21.62
N GLU A 397 -10.99 4.84 21.49
CA GLU A 397 -9.78 4.23 22.06
C GLU A 397 -8.54 4.39 21.17
N ILE A 398 -8.75 4.70 19.88
CA ILE A 398 -7.73 5.11 18.89
C ILE A 398 -7.52 6.62 19.00
#